data_AF-A0A7K3PH00-F1
#
_entry.id   AF-A0A7K3PH00-F1
#
_cell.length_a   1.000
_cell.length_b   1.000
_cell.length_c   1.000
_cell.angle_alpha   90.00
_cell.angle_beta   90.00
_cell.angle_gamma   90.00
#
_symmetry.space_group_name_H-M   'P 1'
#
loop_
_entity.id
_entity.type
_entity.pdbx_description
1 polymer ?
#
loop_
_entity_poly.entity_id
_entity_poly.type
_entity_poly.pdbx_seq_one_letter_code
_entity_poly.pdbx_strand_id
1 'polypeptide(L)'
;MSESKTPKKPTGLKARKEARAWEAEMELRTYRPEELLNPAELLVRFTEKARELVDRMPDESRPISAEVTAVLRQAVLEAFRTREQYVARLVETDSASWMTAMPAKSLRRAIRASLVDSGIRVVESSDEREHFVVVEGEGDGFEVVRPAYVDQATGKLILSGQLRRVFVGKRSDDATAAQHATAVEEKP
;
A
#
# COMPACT_ATOMS: atom_id res chain seq x y z
N MET A 1 -39.92 -3.63 -26.62
CA MET A 1 -39.47 -4.64 -25.64
C MET A 1 -37.95 -4.69 -25.72
N SER A 2 -37.25 -4.08 -24.76
CA SER A 2 -35.78 -4.06 -24.74
C SER A 2 -35.31 -4.99 -23.64
N GLU A 3 -34.74 -6.13 -24.01
CA GLU A 3 -34.11 -7.08 -23.08
C GLU A 3 -32.85 -6.46 -22.46
N SER A 4 -32.90 -6.24 -21.15
CA SER A 4 -31.74 -5.94 -20.33
C SER A 4 -30.86 -7.19 -20.22
N LYS A 5 -29.78 -7.28 -21.00
CA LYS A 5 -28.74 -8.30 -20.81
C LYS A 5 -28.05 -8.10 -19.47
N THR A 6 -28.39 -8.92 -18.48
CA THR A 6 -27.65 -9.02 -17.23
C THR A 6 -26.23 -9.54 -17.50
N PRO A 7 -25.17 -8.91 -16.95
CA PRO A 7 -23.81 -9.34 -17.20
C PRO A 7 -23.55 -10.71 -16.58
N LYS A 8 -23.14 -11.69 -17.41
CA LYS A 8 -22.75 -13.04 -16.96
C LYS A 8 -21.57 -12.93 -15.98
N LYS A 9 -21.76 -13.44 -14.76
CA LYS A 9 -20.68 -13.57 -13.76
C LYS A 9 -19.52 -14.38 -14.37
N PRO A 10 -18.25 -13.96 -14.18
CA PRO A 10 -17.11 -14.68 -14.71
C PRO A 10 -17.04 -16.09 -14.11
N THR A 11 -16.81 -17.08 -14.95
CA THR A 11 -16.54 -18.46 -14.54
C THR A 11 -15.31 -18.49 -13.62
N GLY A 12 -15.30 -19.39 -12.62
CA GLY A 12 -14.22 -19.48 -11.62
C GLY A 12 -12.81 -19.60 -12.21
N LEU A 13 -12.69 -20.18 -13.41
CA LEU A 13 -11.42 -20.24 -14.15
C LEU A 13 -10.90 -18.87 -14.58
N LYS A 14 -11.79 -17.96 -15.04
CA LYS A 14 -11.42 -16.59 -15.41
C LYS A 14 -10.98 -15.78 -14.20
N ALA A 15 -11.70 -15.89 -13.09
CA ALA A 15 -11.35 -15.21 -11.84
C ALA A 15 -9.97 -15.65 -11.32
N ARG A 16 -9.65 -16.95 -11.38
CA ARG A 16 -8.32 -17.47 -11.02
C ARG A 16 -7.21 -16.95 -11.94
N LYS A 17 -7.46 -16.88 -13.25
CA LYS A 17 -6.50 -16.34 -14.22
C LYS A 17 -6.22 -14.86 -13.95
N GLU A 18 -7.26 -14.07 -13.70
CA GLU A 18 -7.14 -12.65 -13.35
C GLU A 18 -6.41 -12.43 -12.02
N ALA A 19 -6.60 -13.31 -11.04
CA ALA A 19 -5.90 -13.23 -9.76
C ALA A 19 -4.41 -13.49 -9.93
N ARG A 20 -4.02 -14.53 -10.67
CA ARG A 20 -2.61 -14.83 -10.97
C ARG A 20 -1.94 -13.72 -11.78
N ALA A 21 -2.65 -13.17 -12.78
CA ALA A 21 -2.11 -12.07 -13.58
C ALA A 21 -1.86 -10.82 -12.71
N TRP A 22 -2.78 -10.53 -11.80
CA TRP A 22 -2.62 -9.43 -10.83
C TRP A 22 -1.44 -9.68 -9.88
N GLU A 23 -1.29 -10.88 -9.35
CA GLU A 23 -0.18 -11.26 -8.46
C GLU A 23 1.17 -11.10 -9.16
N ALA A 24 1.31 -11.61 -10.39
CA ALA A 24 2.51 -11.44 -11.20
C ALA A 24 2.80 -9.97 -11.54
N GLU A 25 1.76 -9.17 -11.82
CA GLU A 25 1.89 -7.73 -12.05
C GLU A 25 2.37 -7.00 -10.78
N MET A 26 1.86 -7.36 -9.60
CA MET A 26 2.33 -6.79 -8.33
C MET A 26 3.76 -7.21 -8.00
N GLU A 27 4.13 -8.46 -8.28
CA GLU A 27 5.50 -8.95 -8.08
C GLU A 27 6.52 -8.15 -8.89
N LEU A 28 6.20 -7.83 -10.15
CA LEU A 28 7.03 -6.99 -11.02
C LEU A 28 7.13 -5.53 -10.55
N ARG A 29 6.09 -5.02 -9.89
CA ARG A 29 6.08 -3.65 -9.34
C ARG A 29 6.73 -3.55 -7.97
N THR A 30 6.83 -4.67 -7.26
CA THR A 30 7.30 -4.70 -5.87
C THR A 30 8.69 -4.08 -5.80
N TYR A 31 8.80 -3.04 -4.99
CA TYR A 31 10.06 -2.36 -4.75
C TYR A 31 11.06 -3.34 -4.16
N ARG A 32 12.21 -3.50 -4.81
CA ARG A 32 13.31 -4.36 -4.35
C ARG A 32 14.48 -3.45 -3.99
N PRO A 33 14.62 -3.08 -2.70
CA PRO A 33 15.67 -2.17 -2.25
C PRO A 33 17.07 -2.65 -2.65
N GLU A 34 17.28 -3.98 -2.71
CA GLU A 34 18.51 -4.63 -3.16
C GLU A 34 18.78 -4.52 -4.66
N GLU A 35 17.76 -4.29 -5.49
CA GLU A 35 17.88 -4.11 -6.94
C GLU A 35 17.99 -2.64 -7.34
N LEU A 36 17.65 -1.71 -6.43
CA LEU A 36 17.74 -0.28 -6.64
C LEU A 36 18.93 0.30 -5.88
N LEU A 37 19.57 1.33 -6.42
CA LEU A 37 20.62 2.06 -5.70
C LEU A 37 20.02 2.58 -4.39
N ASN A 38 20.68 2.29 -3.26
CA ASN A 38 20.26 2.74 -1.93
C ASN A 38 19.92 4.25 -1.99
N PRO A 39 18.70 4.68 -1.59
CA PRO A 39 18.28 6.08 -1.70
C PRO A 39 19.22 7.06 -1.01
N ALA A 40 19.84 6.65 0.11
CA ALA A 40 20.84 7.46 0.79
C ALA A 40 22.11 7.63 -0.08
N GLU A 41 22.56 6.57 -0.74
CA GLU A 41 23.70 6.63 -1.67
C GLU A 41 23.37 7.48 -2.91
N LEU A 42 22.15 7.39 -3.46
CA LEU A 42 21.72 8.24 -4.57
C LEU A 42 21.77 9.71 -4.21
N LEU A 43 21.31 10.08 -3.01
CA LEU A 43 21.38 11.46 -2.51
C LEU A 43 22.82 11.92 -2.28
N VAL A 44 23.66 11.08 -1.69
CA VAL A 44 25.09 11.38 -1.53
C VAL A 44 25.73 11.63 -2.90
N ARG A 45 25.58 10.70 -3.85
CA ARG A 45 26.12 10.86 -5.21
C ARG A 45 25.56 12.08 -5.92
N PHE A 46 24.26 12.37 -5.78
CA PHE A 46 23.64 13.55 -6.38
C PHE A 46 24.22 14.84 -5.82
N THR A 47 24.34 14.95 -4.50
CA THR A 47 24.88 16.16 -3.84
C THR A 47 26.36 16.36 -4.14
N GLU A 48 27.15 15.28 -4.17
CA GLU A 48 28.56 15.30 -4.61
C GLU A 48 28.67 15.75 -6.06
N LYS A 49 27.82 15.21 -6.95
CA LYS A 49 27.84 15.58 -8.37
C LYS A 49 27.39 17.02 -8.59
N ALA A 50 26.38 17.49 -7.86
CA ALA A 50 25.93 18.87 -7.91
C ALA A 50 27.04 19.83 -7.47
N ARG A 51 27.76 19.50 -6.38
CA ARG A 51 28.93 20.26 -5.94
C ARG A 51 30.03 20.29 -6.99
N GLU A 52 30.37 19.14 -7.56
CA GLU A 52 31.39 19.06 -8.62
C GLU A 52 31.04 19.93 -9.83
N LEU A 53 29.75 19.96 -10.23
CA LEU A 53 29.28 20.80 -11.33
C LEU A 53 29.39 22.29 -11.00
N VAL A 54 29.06 22.70 -9.77
CA VAL A 54 29.21 24.08 -9.30
C VAL A 54 30.68 24.51 -9.26
N ASP A 55 31.57 23.63 -8.80
CA ASP A 55 33.01 23.92 -8.72
C ASP A 55 33.63 24.08 -10.12
N ARG A 56 33.07 23.44 -11.15
CA ARG A 56 33.51 23.59 -12.55
C ARG A 56 33.01 24.88 -13.24
N MET A 57 32.11 25.64 -12.63
CA MET A 57 31.64 26.91 -13.20
C MET A 57 32.72 28.00 -13.10
N PRO A 58 32.82 28.91 -14.08
CA PRO A 58 33.64 30.12 -13.99
C PRO A 58 33.29 30.93 -12.75
N ASP A 59 34.28 31.49 -12.04
CA ASP A 59 34.10 32.21 -10.77
C ASP A 59 33.06 33.33 -10.84
N GLU A 60 32.97 34.03 -11.98
CA GLU A 60 32.01 35.12 -12.25
C GLU A 60 30.54 34.64 -12.27
N SER A 61 30.33 33.34 -12.49
CA SER A 61 29.02 32.70 -12.59
C SER A 61 28.78 31.66 -11.49
N ARG A 62 29.77 31.45 -10.60
CA ARG A 62 29.68 30.43 -9.55
C ARG A 62 28.77 30.96 -8.43
N PRO A 63 27.61 30.34 -8.18
CA PRO A 63 26.80 30.69 -7.03
C PRO A 63 27.55 30.38 -5.73
N ILE A 64 27.18 31.06 -4.64
CA ILE A 64 27.80 30.83 -3.33
C ILE A 64 27.54 29.37 -2.92
N SER A 65 28.60 28.55 -2.87
CA SER A 65 28.51 27.08 -2.69
C SER A 65 27.72 26.66 -1.44
N ALA A 66 27.80 27.46 -0.37
CA ALA A 66 27.01 27.26 0.85
C ALA A 66 25.51 27.48 0.63
N GLU A 67 25.11 28.48 -0.16
CA GLU A 67 23.71 28.76 -0.48
C GLU A 67 23.13 27.66 -1.37
N VAL A 68 23.87 27.19 -2.37
CA VAL A 68 23.44 26.06 -3.21
C VAL A 68 23.24 24.80 -2.36
N THR A 69 24.18 24.50 -1.48
CA THR A 69 24.08 23.34 -0.59
C THR A 69 22.87 23.44 0.35
N ALA A 70 22.59 24.63 0.88
CA ALA A 70 21.43 24.89 1.73
C ALA A 70 20.11 24.72 0.97
N VAL A 71 20.02 25.26 -0.24
CA VAL A 71 18.85 25.13 -1.12
C VAL A 71 18.61 23.67 -1.51
N LEU A 72 19.66 22.94 -1.89
CA LEU A 72 19.56 21.52 -2.23
C LEU A 72 19.09 20.68 -1.03
N ARG A 73 19.66 20.91 0.16
CA ARG A 73 19.21 20.23 1.38
C ARG A 73 17.74 20.53 1.67
N GLN A 74 17.33 21.79 1.57
CA GLN A 74 15.94 22.20 1.79
C GLN A 74 15.00 21.52 0.78
N ALA A 75 15.35 21.51 -0.50
CA ALA A 75 14.55 20.89 -1.56
C ALA A 75 14.40 19.37 -1.33
N VAL A 76 15.47 18.69 -0.92
CA VAL A 76 15.42 17.25 -0.57
C VAL A 76 14.51 17.00 0.63
N LEU A 77 14.63 17.80 1.70
CA LEU A 77 13.78 17.67 2.88
C LEU A 77 12.30 17.94 2.55
N GLU A 78 12.04 18.92 1.70
CA GLU A 78 10.69 19.22 1.21
C GLU A 78 10.13 18.07 0.37
N ALA A 79 10.92 17.52 -0.56
CA ALA A 79 10.53 16.36 -1.35
C ALA A 79 10.21 15.14 -0.48
N PHE A 80 11.00 14.89 0.58
CA PHE A 80 10.70 13.84 1.56
C PHE A 80 9.39 14.10 2.29
N ARG A 81 9.16 15.33 2.77
CA ARG A 81 7.90 15.70 3.44
C ARG A 81 6.69 15.53 2.52
N THR A 82 6.81 15.96 1.26
CA THR A 82 5.74 15.78 0.26
C THR A 82 5.48 14.30 -0.01
N ARG A 83 6.53 13.47 -0.12
CA ARG A 83 6.38 12.02 -0.25
C ARG A 83 5.67 11.42 0.95
N GLU A 84 6.08 11.77 2.17
CA GLU A 84 5.46 11.27 3.40
C GLU A 84 3.97 11.62 3.47
N GLN A 85 3.60 12.85 3.13
CA GLN A 85 2.20 13.28 3.09
C GLN A 85 1.39 12.51 2.04
N TYR A 86 1.95 12.34 0.84
CA TYR A 86 1.32 11.57 -0.23
C TYR A 86 1.10 10.11 0.18
N VAL A 87 2.13 9.46 0.71
CA VAL A 87 2.08 8.07 1.19
C VAL A 87 1.06 7.93 2.32
N ALA A 88 1.07 8.82 3.30
CA ALA A 88 0.10 8.81 4.39
C ALA A 88 -1.32 8.87 3.85
N ARG A 89 -1.60 9.76 2.90
CA ARG A 89 -2.93 9.89 2.30
C ARG A 89 -3.34 8.65 1.50
N LEU A 90 -2.40 8.03 0.81
CA LEU A 90 -2.65 6.81 0.03
C LEU A 90 -2.96 5.63 0.96
N VAL A 91 -2.19 5.48 2.05
CA VAL A 91 -2.41 4.49 3.10
C VAL A 91 -3.76 4.68 3.78
N GLU A 92 -4.13 5.92 4.14
CA GLU A 92 -5.46 6.23 4.69
C GLU A 92 -6.58 5.83 3.74
N THR A 93 -6.43 6.14 2.45
CA THR A 93 -7.44 5.84 1.43
C THR A 93 -7.64 4.34 1.29
N ASP A 94 -6.56 3.58 1.23
CA ASP A 94 -6.61 2.12 1.17
C ASP A 94 -7.20 1.53 2.46
N SER A 95 -6.75 1.99 3.63
CA SER A 95 -7.22 1.51 4.93
C SER A 95 -8.72 1.79 5.13
N ALA A 96 -9.22 2.95 4.70
CA ALA A 96 -10.64 3.27 4.74
C ALA A 96 -11.47 2.37 3.80
N SER A 97 -10.87 1.99 2.66
CA SER A 97 -11.46 1.07 1.69
C SER A 97 -11.64 -0.36 2.24
N TRP A 98 -10.86 -0.72 3.26
CA TRP A 98 -10.92 -2.02 3.94
C TRP A 98 -12.12 -2.11 4.90
N MET A 99 -12.49 -0.99 5.53
CA MET A 99 -13.60 -0.92 6.47
C MET A 99 -14.96 -0.76 5.78
N THR A 100 -14.97 -0.37 4.51
CA THR A 100 -16.19 -0.14 3.73
C THR A 100 -16.49 -1.33 2.83
N ALA A 101 -17.74 -1.77 2.80
CA ALA A 101 -18.12 -3.00 2.10
C ALA A 101 -17.86 -2.98 0.58
N MET A 102 -17.68 -1.81 -0.05
CA MET A 102 -17.72 -1.69 -1.52
C MET A 102 -16.98 -0.47 -2.11
N PRO A 103 -15.64 -0.39 -2.09
CA PRO A 103 -14.93 0.24 -3.19
C PRO A 103 -14.94 -0.70 -4.40
N ALA A 104 -15.20 -0.16 -5.60
CA ALA A 104 -15.11 -0.92 -6.84
C ALA A 104 -13.76 -1.64 -6.90
N LYS A 105 -13.75 -2.93 -7.23
CA LYS A 105 -12.53 -3.77 -7.27
C LYS A 105 -11.38 -3.12 -8.07
N SER A 106 -11.71 -2.38 -9.12
CA SER A 106 -10.77 -1.59 -9.92
C SER A 106 -10.09 -0.47 -9.14
N LEU A 107 -10.83 0.27 -8.31
CA LEU A 107 -10.28 1.34 -7.48
C LEU A 107 -9.32 0.79 -6.44
N ARG A 108 -9.68 -0.29 -5.74
CA ARG A 108 -8.77 -0.96 -4.80
C ARG A 108 -7.49 -1.42 -5.48
N ARG A 109 -7.59 -2.00 -6.68
CA ARG A 109 -6.41 -2.39 -7.47
C ARG A 109 -5.55 -1.17 -7.84
N ALA A 110 -6.15 -0.08 -8.29
CA ALA A 110 -5.40 1.14 -8.62
C ALA A 110 -4.64 1.70 -7.40
N ILE A 111 -5.30 1.74 -6.24
CA ILE A 111 -4.67 2.18 -4.98
C ILE A 111 -3.53 1.22 -4.59
N ARG A 112 -3.75 -0.09 -4.65
CA ARG A 112 -2.73 -1.11 -4.36
C ARG A 112 -1.53 -1.00 -5.28
N ALA A 113 -1.74 -0.82 -6.59
CA ALA A 113 -0.65 -0.61 -7.54
C ALA A 113 0.15 0.64 -7.17
N SER A 114 -0.53 1.75 -6.87
CA SER A 114 0.12 3.01 -6.48
C SER A 114 0.92 2.89 -5.17
N LEU A 115 0.44 2.09 -4.20
CA LEU A 115 1.18 1.81 -2.96
C LEU A 115 2.49 1.07 -3.27
N VAL A 116 2.39 0.03 -4.10
CA VAL A 116 3.55 -0.78 -4.51
C VAL A 116 4.55 0.07 -5.28
N ASP A 117 4.09 0.87 -6.25
CA ASP A 117 4.91 1.80 -7.04
C ASP A 117 5.60 2.86 -6.14
N SER A 118 4.99 3.21 -5.01
CA SER A 118 5.56 4.13 -4.01
C SER A 118 6.53 3.46 -3.03
N GLY A 119 6.78 2.15 -3.19
CA GLY A 119 7.62 1.35 -2.31
C GLY A 119 6.96 0.99 -0.98
N ILE A 120 5.62 0.91 -0.95
CA ILE A 120 4.87 0.58 0.27
C ILE A 120 4.40 -0.87 0.20
N ARG A 121 4.79 -1.67 1.20
CA ARG A 121 4.34 -3.04 1.38
C ARG A 121 3.10 -3.06 2.26
N VAL A 122 2.10 -3.79 1.80
CA VAL A 122 0.87 -4.04 2.56
C VAL A 122 1.00 -5.40 3.21
N VAL A 123 0.85 -5.44 4.52
CA VAL A 123 0.94 -6.67 5.32
C VAL A 123 -0.48 -7.12 5.68
N GLU A 124 -0.87 -8.27 5.14
CA GLU A 124 -2.20 -8.87 5.33
C GLU A 124 -2.13 -10.25 6.02
N SER A 125 -0.92 -10.71 6.38
CA SER A 125 -0.71 -11.96 7.12
C SER A 125 -0.66 -11.69 8.63
N SER A 126 -1.42 -12.46 9.41
CA SER A 126 -1.35 -12.42 10.88
C SER A 126 -0.13 -13.15 11.45
N ASP A 127 0.71 -13.76 10.61
CA ASP A 127 1.97 -14.37 11.02
C ASP A 127 3.06 -13.33 11.27
N GLU A 128 3.02 -12.18 10.58
CA GLU A 128 3.93 -11.03 10.75
C GLU A 128 3.46 -10.11 11.91
N ARG A 129 3.27 -10.68 13.10
CA ARG A 129 2.61 -10.03 14.25
C ARG A 129 3.28 -8.74 14.71
N GLU A 130 4.58 -8.58 14.47
CA GLU A 130 5.37 -7.40 14.80
C GLU A 130 4.87 -6.11 14.13
N HIS A 131 4.08 -6.22 13.05
CA HIS A 131 3.52 -5.09 12.32
C HIS A 131 2.12 -4.68 12.80
N PHE A 132 1.56 -5.39 13.79
CA PHE A 132 0.17 -5.22 14.20
C PHE A 132 0.01 -4.92 15.68
N VAL A 133 -1.09 -4.25 16.00
CA VAL A 133 -1.61 -4.12 17.36
C VAL A 133 -2.86 -4.99 17.51
N VAL A 134 -2.98 -5.70 18.64
CA VAL A 134 -4.19 -6.49 18.95
C VAL A 134 -5.20 -5.54 19.58
N VAL A 135 -6.36 -5.37 18.94
CA VAL A 135 -7.36 -4.38 19.38
C VAL A 135 -8.48 -5.00 20.22
N GLU A 136 -8.92 -6.21 19.89
CA GLU A 136 -10.11 -6.83 20.50
C GLU A 136 -10.07 -8.36 20.41
N GLY A 137 -11.01 -9.03 21.08
CA GLY A 137 -11.32 -10.46 20.92
C GLY A 137 -10.75 -11.40 21.98
N GLU A 138 -11.12 -12.67 21.88
CA GLU A 138 -10.71 -13.75 22.78
C GLU A 138 -10.23 -14.97 21.99
N GLY A 139 -9.40 -15.81 22.62
CA GLY A 139 -8.80 -16.99 22.00
C GLY A 139 -7.34 -16.81 21.56
N ASP A 140 -6.79 -17.87 20.98
CA ASP A 140 -5.37 -18.01 20.66
C ASP A 140 -5.02 -17.73 19.18
N GLY A 141 -6.04 -17.63 18.31
CA GLY A 141 -5.88 -17.29 16.90
C GLY A 141 -5.94 -15.78 16.65
N PHE A 142 -5.47 -15.35 15.48
CA PHE A 142 -5.48 -13.95 15.06
C PHE A 142 -6.09 -13.79 13.67
N GLU A 143 -7.02 -12.85 13.55
CA GLU A 143 -7.64 -12.40 12.30
C GLU A 143 -7.23 -10.95 12.03
N VAL A 144 -6.86 -10.66 10.77
CA VAL A 144 -6.52 -9.29 10.33
C VAL A 144 -7.81 -8.49 10.15
N VAL A 145 -7.98 -7.48 11.01
CA VAL A 145 -9.07 -6.50 10.91
C VAL A 145 -8.68 -5.35 9.98
N ARG A 146 -7.40 -4.97 10.00
CA ARG A 146 -6.83 -3.92 9.14
C ARG A 146 -5.39 -4.29 8.78
N PRO A 147 -4.97 -4.13 7.51
CA PRO A 147 -3.59 -4.36 7.11
C PRO A 147 -2.62 -3.39 7.77
N ALA A 148 -1.36 -3.80 7.87
CA ALA A 148 -0.24 -2.90 8.19
C ALA A 148 0.43 -2.39 6.91
N TYR A 149 1.13 -1.26 7.01
CA TYR A 149 1.81 -0.63 5.88
C TYR A 149 3.25 -0.32 6.24
N VAL A 150 4.19 -0.84 5.46
CA VAL A 150 5.64 -0.73 5.72
C VAL A 150 6.31 -0.07 4.52
N ASP A 151 7.14 0.94 4.79
CA ASP A 151 8.02 1.53 3.78
C ASP A 151 9.16 0.54 3.49
N GLN A 152 9.24 0.04 2.26
CA GLN A 152 10.18 -1.00 1.88
C GLN A 152 11.63 -0.50 1.83
N ALA A 153 11.85 0.79 1.56
CA ALA A 153 13.19 1.37 1.50
C ALA A 153 13.82 1.51 2.89
N THR A 154 13.00 1.75 3.92
CA THR A 154 13.48 2.01 5.28
C THR A 154 13.14 0.90 6.29
N GLY A 155 12.26 -0.03 5.91
CA GLY A 155 11.68 -1.01 6.82
C GLY A 155 10.74 -0.41 7.88
N LYS A 156 10.45 0.90 7.82
CA LYS A 156 9.68 1.59 8.84
C LYS A 156 8.19 1.33 8.67
N LEU A 157 7.52 1.10 9.79
CA LEU A 157 6.06 1.02 9.86
C LEU A 157 5.46 2.41 9.63
N ILE A 158 4.65 2.56 8.59
CA ILE A 158 3.90 3.79 8.29
C ILE A 158 2.60 3.80 9.09
N LEU A 159 1.89 2.67 9.07
CA LEU A 159 0.66 2.48 9.83
C LEU A 159 0.61 1.04 10.34
N SER A 160 0.44 0.89 11.65
CA SER A 160 0.25 -0.42 12.28
C SER A 160 -1.07 -1.05 11.84
N GLY A 161 -1.02 -2.33 11.51
CA GLY A 161 -2.22 -3.12 11.28
C GLY A 161 -2.96 -3.41 12.57
N GLN A 162 -4.18 -3.93 12.45
CA GLN A 162 -5.00 -4.32 13.58
C GLN A 162 -5.36 -5.79 13.50
N LEU A 163 -5.12 -6.51 14.59
CA LEU A 163 -5.53 -7.91 14.77
C LEU A 163 -6.67 -8.00 15.78
N ARG A 164 -7.57 -8.96 15.55
CA ARG A 164 -8.55 -9.41 16.53
C ARG A 164 -8.27 -10.87 16.90
N ARG A 165 -8.35 -11.18 18.19
CA ARG A 165 -8.25 -12.56 18.69
C ARG A 165 -9.50 -13.35 18.34
N VAL A 166 -9.28 -14.58 17.91
CA VAL A 166 -10.35 -15.53 17.54
C VAL A 166 -10.02 -16.93 18.06
N PHE A 167 -11.04 -17.71 18.40
CA PHE A 167 -10.84 -19.12 18.75
C PHE A 167 -10.41 -19.93 17.51
N VAL A 168 -9.33 -20.69 17.65
CA VAL A 168 -8.77 -21.52 16.58
C VAL A 168 -9.80 -22.58 16.19
N GLY A 169 -10.38 -22.45 15.00
CA GLY A 169 -11.47 -23.30 14.51
C GLY A 169 -12.58 -22.54 13.78
N LYS A 170 -12.68 -21.22 13.96
CA LYS A 170 -13.62 -20.37 13.22
C LYS A 170 -12.89 -19.61 12.11
N ARG A 171 -12.50 -20.32 11.05
CA ARG A 171 -12.16 -19.65 9.77
C ARG A 171 -13.49 -19.13 9.23
N SER A 172 -13.68 -17.81 9.25
CA SER A 172 -14.91 -17.16 8.80
C SER A 172 -15.05 -17.26 7.28
N ASP A 173 -15.54 -18.41 6.81
CA ASP A 173 -16.21 -18.53 5.50
C ASP A 173 -17.58 -17.78 5.48
N ASP A 174 -17.93 -17.09 6.57
CA ASP A 174 -19.20 -16.41 6.80
C ASP A 174 -19.34 -15.01 6.17
N ALA A 175 -18.43 -14.60 5.28
CA ALA A 175 -18.70 -13.45 4.41
C ALA A 175 -19.78 -13.76 3.32
N THR A 176 -20.22 -15.03 3.19
CA THR A 176 -21.21 -15.44 2.17
C THR A 176 -22.53 -15.96 2.74
N ALA A 177 -22.67 -16.17 4.07
CA ALA A 177 -23.85 -16.82 4.65
C ALA A 177 -24.88 -15.86 5.30
N ALA A 178 -24.62 -14.56 5.41
CA ALA A 178 -25.53 -13.59 6.03
C ALA A 178 -26.50 -12.89 5.04
N GLN A 179 -26.81 -13.51 3.88
CA GLN A 179 -27.79 -12.96 2.91
C GLN A 179 -28.95 -13.91 2.55
N HIS A 180 -29.10 -15.05 3.23
CA HIS A 180 -30.22 -15.97 2.98
C HIS A 180 -30.87 -16.47 4.27
N ALA A 181 -31.28 -15.57 5.16
CA ALA A 181 -32.17 -15.95 6.26
C ALA A 181 -32.95 -14.75 6.82
N THR A 182 -33.79 -14.12 5.99
CA THR A 182 -35.00 -13.42 6.46
C THR A 182 -35.94 -13.21 5.28
N ALA A 183 -37.22 -13.55 5.48
CA ALA A 183 -38.39 -13.32 4.62
C ALA A 183 -38.74 -14.41 3.58
N VAL A 184 -39.02 -15.62 4.07
CA VAL A 184 -40.19 -16.38 3.59
C VAL A 184 -41.08 -16.63 4.81
N GLU A 185 -42.05 -15.75 5.03
CA GLU A 185 -43.34 -16.05 5.67
C GLU A 185 -44.20 -14.79 5.67
N GLU A 186 -45.16 -14.74 4.75
CA GLU A 186 -46.55 -14.34 5.03
C GLU A 186 -47.34 -14.38 3.71
N LYS A 187 -48.32 -15.28 3.64
CA LYS A 187 -49.49 -15.06 2.79
C LYS A 187 -50.70 -15.75 3.44
N PRO A 188 -51.82 -15.03 3.64
CA PRO A 188 -53.08 -15.63 4.06
C PRO A 188 -53.71 -16.48 2.94
#